data_AF-A0A0F6SGP8-F1
#
_entry.id   AF-A0A0F6SGP8-F1
#
_cell.length_a   1.000
_cell.length_b   1.000
_cell.length_c   1.000
_cell.angle_alpha   90.00
_cell.angle_beta   90.00
_cell.angle_gamma   90.00
#
_symmetry.space_group_name_H-M   'P 1'
#
loop_
_entity.id
_entity.type
_entity.pdbx_description
1 polymer ?
#
loop_
_entity_poly.entity_id
_entity_poly.type
_entity_poly.pdbx_seq_one_letter_code
_entity_poly.pdbx_strand_id
1 'polypeptide(L)'
;MVRRSLLPFLFLSIAACEADPLTEIVVVTDTDLDVPEGIDAIRITASDPQGVSQEALADLGGGAERPVTLGLVSRQGSGTLEVVVVGERDEVEILRRTARVSFVRGRTVALRMDLWEDCIGQLCGADRTCGDHGCRPVAIEASELVDWSGEPPPAPDASLALDGGGMDAGVRPDAQVPIDAHVPRDAPVDARMPSDAPMPDAPMVDAFVEQCNDAMPCPETDSYTCTIDRCVEGRCVVELSDAACDDGVECTSERCDLGLGCVYQTHDDRCDDGVACTADRCDQLEGCVHQQQHTTCGTGSYCDTTAGCATAPTFTEVYTTVIATRCGPCHITNTPRSGRLDLSTQALAYTTMVGVTAGCGAGVNTLVVPGDSARSLLWRKVANVDLCGSRMPRGMVAPLDEAQISLIARWIQGGALE
;
A
#
# COMPACT_ATOMS: atom_id res chain seq x y z
N MET A 1 -36.25 -18.55 -67.14
CA MET A 1 -36.58 -18.21 -65.74
C MET A 1 -35.84 -19.16 -64.83
N VAL A 2 -34.66 -18.78 -64.34
CA VAL A 2 -33.84 -19.58 -63.42
C VAL A 2 -34.05 -19.03 -62.02
N ARG A 3 -34.74 -19.79 -61.16
CA ARG A 3 -34.97 -19.45 -59.74
C ARG A 3 -33.67 -19.67 -58.98
N ARG A 4 -33.00 -18.59 -58.57
CA ARG A 4 -31.89 -18.63 -57.59
C ARG A 4 -32.49 -18.77 -56.19
N SER A 5 -32.30 -19.92 -55.56
CA SER A 5 -32.57 -20.12 -54.13
C SER A 5 -31.52 -19.37 -53.31
N LEU A 6 -31.98 -18.41 -52.51
CA LEU A 6 -31.21 -17.75 -51.47
C LEU A 6 -31.21 -18.66 -50.23
N LEU A 7 -30.04 -19.15 -49.80
CA LEU A 7 -29.85 -19.71 -48.46
C LEU A 7 -29.75 -18.56 -47.45
N PRO A 8 -30.41 -18.63 -46.28
CA PRO A 8 -30.19 -17.67 -45.22
C PRO A 8 -28.88 -17.99 -44.49
N PHE A 9 -27.95 -17.04 -44.48
CA PHE A 9 -26.78 -17.06 -43.61
C PHE A 9 -27.24 -16.86 -42.16
N LEU A 10 -27.15 -17.93 -41.38
CA LEU A 10 -27.30 -17.91 -39.93
C LEU A 10 -26.04 -17.24 -39.34
N PHE A 11 -26.14 -15.93 -39.04
CA PHE A 11 -25.11 -15.22 -38.27
C PHE A 11 -25.15 -15.76 -36.84
N LEU A 12 -24.18 -16.61 -36.50
CA LEU A 12 -23.92 -17.08 -35.15
C LEU A 12 -23.18 -15.95 -34.42
N SER A 13 -23.90 -15.20 -33.60
CA SER A 13 -23.34 -14.17 -32.72
C SER A 13 -22.41 -14.84 -31.70
N ILE A 14 -21.10 -14.73 -31.92
CA ILE A 14 -20.10 -15.10 -30.92
C ILE A 14 -20.16 -14.02 -29.85
N ALA A 15 -20.86 -14.30 -28.75
CA ALA A 15 -20.71 -13.51 -27.54
C ALA A 15 -19.26 -13.70 -27.08
N ALA A 16 -18.44 -12.67 -27.26
CA ALA A 16 -17.14 -12.60 -26.61
C ALA A 16 -17.41 -12.65 -25.10
N CYS A 17 -16.93 -13.69 -24.43
CA CYS A 17 -16.79 -13.65 -22.98
C CYS A 17 -15.68 -12.62 -22.68
N GLU A 18 -16.09 -11.37 -22.47
CA GLU A 18 -15.31 -10.44 -21.66
C GLU A 18 -15.04 -11.13 -20.33
N ALA A 19 -13.78 -11.32 -19.97
CA ALA A 19 -13.44 -11.88 -18.67
C ALA A 19 -13.97 -10.91 -17.62
N ASP A 20 -14.85 -11.37 -16.74
CA ASP A 20 -15.37 -10.54 -15.65
C ASP A 20 -14.17 -9.93 -14.89
N PRO A 21 -14.17 -8.61 -14.63
CA PRO A 21 -13.09 -7.97 -13.91
C PRO A 21 -12.92 -8.65 -12.55
N LEU A 22 -11.68 -8.95 -12.18
CA LEU A 22 -11.39 -9.65 -10.95
C LEU A 22 -11.84 -8.82 -9.76
N THR A 23 -12.42 -9.50 -8.79
CA THR A 23 -12.72 -8.92 -7.49
C THR A 23 -11.74 -9.50 -6.48
N GLU A 24 -10.81 -8.68 -6.01
CA GLU A 24 -9.69 -9.11 -5.16
C GLU A 24 -9.35 -8.07 -4.09
N ILE A 25 -8.94 -8.55 -2.93
CA ILE A 25 -8.36 -7.74 -1.85
C ILE A 25 -6.93 -8.25 -1.61
N VAL A 26 -5.94 -7.38 -1.74
CA VAL A 26 -4.55 -7.67 -1.39
C VAL A 26 -4.29 -7.13 0.00
N VAL A 27 -4.14 -8.01 0.98
CA VAL A 27 -3.75 -7.61 2.34
C VAL A 27 -2.26 -7.30 2.32
N VAL A 28 -1.86 -6.14 2.81
CA VAL A 28 -0.47 -5.67 2.87
C VAL A 28 -0.13 -5.40 4.33
N THR A 29 0.93 -6.00 4.83
CA THR A 29 1.36 -5.87 6.22
C THR A 29 2.86 -5.63 6.29
N ASP A 30 3.25 -4.52 6.88
CA ASP A 30 4.61 -4.27 7.35
C ASP A 30 4.68 -4.21 8.88
N THR A 31 5.86 -3.93 9.42
CA THR A 31 6.09 -3.79 10.87
C THR A 31 7.23 -2.82 11.15
N ASP A 32 7.11 -2.01 12.21
CA ASP A 32 8.20 -1.20 12.76
C ASP A 32 8.99 -1.92 13.85
N LEU A 33 8.46 -3.04 14.39
CA LEU A 33 9.17 -3.88 15.35
C LEU A 33 10.50 -4.40 14.79
N ASP A 34 11.52 -4.44 15.65
CA ASP A 34 12.82 -5.00 15.32
C ASP A 34 12.72 -6.48 14.90
N VAL A 35 13.35 -6.83 13.79
CA VAL A 35 13.41 -8.22 13.29
C VAL A 35 14.82 -8.78 13.47
N PRO A 36 15.01 -9.96 14.08
CA PRO A 36 14.00 -10.87 14.63
C PRO A 36 13.67 -10.66 16.12
N GLU A 37 14.27 -9.68 16.78
CA GLU A 37 14.26 -9.58 18.26
C GLU A 37 12.87 -9.22 18.84
N GLY A 38 12.13 -8.35 18.15
CA GLY A 38 10.77 -7.94 18.46
C GLY A 38 9.72 -8.85 17.83
N ILE A 39 9.92 -9.27 16.57
CA ILE A 39 9.01 -10.11 15.79
C ILE A 39 9.80 -11.01 14.82
N ASP A 40 9.44 -12.29 14.72
CA ASP A 40 10.09 -13.25 13.80
C ASP A 40 9.14 -13.82 12.74
N ALA A 41 7.83 -13.66 12.89
CA ALA A 41 6.86 -14.07 11.89
C ALA A 41 5.61 -13.18 11.84
N ILE A 42 5.00 -13.12 10.66
CA ILE A 42 3.70 -12.49 10.42
C ILE A 42 2.75 -13.54 9.85
N ARG A 43 1.62 -13.74 10.53
CA ARG A 43 0.53 -14.60 10.07
C ARG A 43 -0.69 -13.75 9.69
N ILE A 44 -1.16 -13.93 8.47
CA ILE A 44 -2.37 -13.29 7.96
C ILE A 44 -3.42 -14.37 7.75
N THR A 45 -4.57 -14.26 8.41
CA THR A 45 -5.71 -15.17 8.25
C THR A 45 -6.92 -14.37 7.76
N ALA A 46 -7.54 -14.78 6.67
CA ALA A 46 -8.77 -14.18 6.16
C ALA A 46 -9.88 -15.24 6.16
N SER A 47 -11.00 -14.94 6.81
CA SER A 47 -12.13 -15.88 6.96
C SER A 47 -13.44 -15.28 6.47
N ASP A 48 -14.27 -16.08 5.80
CA ASP A 48 -15.64 -15.70 5.49
C ASP A 48 -16.61 -16.07 6.65
N PRO A 49 -17.84 -15.52 6.68
CA PRO A 49 -18.86 -15.87 7.68
C PRO A 49 -19.26 -17.35 7.67
N GLN A 50 -18.92 -18.09 6.62
CA GLN A 50 -19.18 -19.51 6.46
C GLN A 50 -18.04 -20.38 7.07
N GLY A 51 -16.97 -19.74 7.56
CA GLY A 51 -15.84 -20.39 8.22
C GLY A 51 -14.76 -20.89 7.26
N VAL A 52 -14.80 -20.52 5.99
CA VAL A 52 -13.71 -20.80 5.04
C VAL A 52 -12.61 -19.78 5.28
N SER A 53 -11.41 -20.26 5.61
CA SER A 53 -10.24 -19.42 5.84
C SER A 53 -9.13 -19.63 4.81
N GLN A 54 -8.40 -18.55 4.53
CA GLN A 54 -7.14 -18.53 3.81
C GLN A 54 -6.06 -17.99 4.75
N GLU A 55 -4.84 -18.50 4.64
CA GLU A 55 -3.73 -18.11 5.51
C GLU A 55 -2.45 -17.87 4.70
N ALA A 56 -1.71 -16.83 5.06
CA ALA A 56 -0.31 -16.62 4.69
C ALA A 56 0.54 -16.54 5.96
N LEU A 57 1.75 -17.08 5.88
CA LEU A 57 2.77 -17.00 6.93
C LEU A 57 4.08 -16.52 6.31
N ALA A 58 4.65 -15.46 6.86
CA ALA A 58 5.97 -14.95 6.51
C ALA A 58 6.94 -15.15 7.69
N ASP A 59 8.06 -15.80 7.41
CA ASP A 59 9.17 -16.00 8.35
C ASP A 59 10.17 -14.83 8.20
N LEU A 60 10.00 -13.81 9.04
CA LEU A 60 10.83 -12.61 9.04
C LEU A 60 12.24 -12.91 9.54
N GLY A 61 12.38 -13.80 10.53
CA GLY A 61 13.69 -14.26 11.03
C GLY A 61 14.49 -15.04 9.99
N GLY A 62 13.80 -15.72 9.08
CA GLY A 62 14.34 -16.40 7.90
C GLY A 62 14.61 -15.50 6.69
N GLY A 63 14.35 -14.19 6.79
CA GLY A 63 14.62 -13.21 5.73
C GLY A 63 13.51 -13.05 4.69
N ALA A 64 12.24 -13.27 5.06
CA ALA A 64 11.11 -12.90 4.20
C ALA A 64 11.15 -11.40 3.84
N GLU A 65 10.85 -11.09 2.57
CA GLU A 65 10.75 -9.71 2.10
C GLU A 65 9.53 -9.02 2.71
N ARG A 66 9.70 -7.74 3.06
CA ARG A 66 8.65 -6.87 3.60
C ARG A 66 8.33 -5.77 2.58
N PRO A 67 7.07 -5.31 2.49
CA PRO A 67 5.90 -5.76 3.27
C PRO A 67 5.36 -7.11 2.80
N VAL A 68 4.77 -7.86 3.73
CA VAL A 68 4.13 -9.16 3.48
C VAL A 68 2.78 -8.96 2.81
N THR A 69 2.47 -9.75 1.78
CA THR A 69 1.20 -9.65 1.06
C THR A 69 0.41 -10.96 1.02
N LEU A 70 -0.92 -10.87 1.05
CA LEU A 70 -1.85 -11.98 0.83
C LEU A 70 -2.99 -11.55 -0.11
N GLY A 71 -3.04 -12.12 -1.31
CA GLY A 71 -4.13 -11.91 -2.26
C GLY A 71 -5.36 -12.77 -1.94
N LEU A 72 -6.53 -12.14 -1.84
CA LEU A 72 -7.83 -12.78 -1.55
C LEU A 72 -8.78 -12.53 -2.72
N VAL A 73 -9.15 -13.58 -3.45
CA VAL A 73 -9.98 -13.47 -4.66
C VAL A 73 -11.41 -13.94 -4.41
N SER A 74 -12.40 -13.18 -4.88
CA SER A 74 -13.82 -13.57 -4.87
C SER A 74 -14.37 -13.85 -6.26
N ARG A 75 -15.03 -15.01 -6.42
CA ARG A 75 -15.76 -15.37 -7.65
C ARG A 75 -17.20 -14.85 -7.68
N GLN A 76 -17.78 -14.57 -6.51
CA GLN A 76 -19.14 -14.04 -6.42
C GLN A 76 -19.14 -12.50 -6.51
N GLY A 77 -17.98 -11.87 -6.33
CA GLY A 77 -17.81 -10.42 -6.38
C GLY A 77 -18.44 -9.66 -5.22
N SER A 78 -18.95 -10.38 -4.20
CA SER A 78 -19.59 -9.84 -3.01
C SER A 78 -19.39 -10.77 -1.83
N GLY A 79 -19.18 -10.21 -0.65
CA GLY A 79 -18.99 -10.97 0.60
C GLY A 79 -18.12 -10.17 1.56
N THR A 80 -18.40 -10.32 2.86
CA THR A 80 -17.59 -9.76 3.93
C THR A 80 -16.53 -10.78 4.34
N LEU A 81 -15.34 -10.30 4.64
CA LEU A 81 -14.22 -11.09 5.15
C LEU A 81 -13.77 -10.49 6.48
N GLU A 82 -13.45 -11.35 7.43
CA GLU A 82 -12.69 -10.98 8.61
C GLU A 82 -11.22 -11.34 8.38
N VAL A 83 -10.37 -10.33 8.32
CA VAL A 83 -8.93 -10.43 8.15
C VAL A 83 -8.29 -10.20 9.51
N VAL A 84 -7.44 -11.13 9.93
CA VAL A 84 -6.69 -11.09 11.18
C VAL A 84 -5.21 -11.16 10.83
N VAL A 85 -4.45 -10.17 11.30
CA VAL A 85 -2.99 -10.12 11.16
C VAL A 85 -2.39 -10.29 12.53
N VAL A 86 -1.53 -11.28 12.69
CA VAL A 86 -0.84 -11.60 13.94
C VAL A 86 0.66 -11.48 13.73
N GLY A 87 1.31 -10.70 14.59
CA GLY A 87 2.75 -10.75 14.77
C GLY A 87 3.10 -11.81 15.79
N GLU A 88 4.09 -12.64 15.47
CA GLU A 88 4.57 -13.72 16.32
C GLU A 88 6.07 -13.53 16.63
N ARG A 89 6.47 -13.93 17.83
CA ARG A 89 7.86 -14.12 18.22
C ARG A 89 7.99 -15.47 18.92
N ASP A 90 8.85 -16.35 18.42
CA ASP A 90 9.01 -17.71 18.92
C ASP A 90 7.65 -18.46 19.02
N GLU A 91 6.80 -18.32 17.99
CA GLU A 91 5.42 -18.87 17.91
C GLU A 91 4.42 -18.27 18.93
N VAL A 92 4.80 -17.22 19.67
CA VAL A 92 3.91 -16.53 20.61
C VAL A 92 3.37 -15.27 19.96
N GLU A 93 2.05 -15.12 19.96
CA GLU A 93 1.38 -13.88 19.54
C GLU A 93 1.79 -12.71 20.45
N ILE A 94 2.36 -11.68 19.83
CA ILE A 94 2.76 -10.43 20.50
C ILE A 94 1.81 -9.28 20.19
N LEU A 95 1.19 -9.30 19.00
CA LEU A 95 0.29 -8.27 18.51
C LEU A 95 -0.72 -8.87 17.55
N ARG A 96 -1.95 -8.35 17.60
CA ARG A 96 -3.06 -8.73 16.72
C ARG A 96 -3.79 -7.51 16.20
N ARG A 97 -4.05 -7.49 14.90
CA ARG A 97 -4.97 -6.56 14.24
C ARG A 97 -6.09 -7.31 13.55
N THR A 98 -7.28 -6.70 13.52
CA THR A 98 -8.47 -7.28 12.89
C THR A 98 -9.18 -6.26 12.02
N ALA A 99 -9.55 -6.64 10.80
CA ALA A 99 -10.36 -5.86 9.89
C ALA A 99 -11.54 -6.68 9.36
N ARG A 100 -12.69 -6.05 9.19
CA ARG A 100 -13.86 -6.57 8.49
C ARG A 100 -14.05 -5.74 7.24
N VAL A 101 -13.84 -6.35 6.10
CA VAL A 101 -13.84 -5.70 4.79
C VAL A 101 -14.81 -6.42 3.86
N SER A 102 -15.35 -5.72 2.87
CA SER A 102 -16.14 -6.35 1.82
C SER A 102 -15.46 -6.21 0.46
N PHE A 103 -15.63 -7.23 -0.37
CA PHE A 103 -15.18 -7.19 -1.75
C PHE A 103 -15.80 -6.03 -2.53
N VAL A 104 -14.96 -5.32 -3.29
CA VAL A 104 -15.41 -4.31 -4.25
C VAL A 104 -15.51 -4.95 -5.64
N ARG A 105 -16.73 -5.09 -6.15
CA ARG A 105 -17.00 -5.82 -7.39
C ARG A 105 -16.18 -5.25 -8.56
N GLY A 106 -15.40 -6.13 -9.20
CA GLY A 106 -14.61 -5.81 -10.38
C GLY A 106 -13.38 -4.94 -10.12
N ARG A 107 -12.96 -4.80 -8.86
CA ARG A 107 -11.74 -4.08 -8.48
C ARG A 107 -10.78 -4.99 -7.72
N THR A 108 -9.49 -4.76 -7.94
CA THR A 108 -8.42 -5.26 -7.07
C THR A 108 -8.00 -4.11 -6.18
N VAL A 109 -8.16 -4.27 -4.87
CA VAL A 109 -7.90 -3.21 -3.88
C VAL A 109 -6.92 -3.68 -2.82
N ALA A 110 -6.18 -2.76 -2.23
CA ALA A 110 -5.24 -2.99 -1.15
C ALA A 110 -5.92 -2.75 0.21
N LEU A 111 -5.70 -3.66 1.15
CA LEU A 111 -6.03 -3.50 2.57
C LEU A 111 -4.72 -3.48 3.36
N ARG A 112 -4.26 -2.29 3.76
CA ARG A 112 -3.04 -2.15 4.56
C ARG A 112 -3.33 -2.34 6.05
N MET A 113 -2.56 -3.22 6.69
CA MET A 113 -2.71 -3.65 8.08
C MET A 113 -1.33 -3.91 8.70
N ASP A 114 -0.57 -2.85 8.96
CA ASP A 114 0.78 -2.93 9.55
C ASP A 114 0.78 -3.24 11.04
N LEU A 115 1.84 -3.85 11.54
CA LEU A 115 2.02 -4.19 12.95
C LEU A 115 2.93 -3.13 13.60
N TRP A 116 2.34 -2.23 14.38
CA TRP A 116 3.07 -1.16 15.05
C TRP A 116 3.47 -1.53 16.48
N GLU A 117 4.68 -1.17 16.90
CA GLU A 117 5.21 -1.44 18.23
C GLU A 117 4.31 -0.83 19.32
N ASP A 118 3.78 0.37 19.07
CA ASP A 118 2.86 1.09 19.95
C ASP A 118 1.54 0.35 20.19
N CYS A 119 1.21 -0.64 19.36
CA CYS A 119 0.03 -1.49 19.53
C CYS A 119 0.26 -2.68 20.47
N ILE A 120 1.50 -2.98 20.88
CA ILE A 120 1.77 -4.10 21.80
C ILE A 120 1.07 -3.85 23.14
N GLY A 121 0.17 -4.78 23.51
CA GLY A 121 -0.60 -4.68 24.75
C GLY A 121 -1.75 -3.67 24.73
N GLN A 122 -2.01 -3.00 23.60
CA GLN A 122 -3.15 -2.08 23.48
C GLN A 122 -4.47 -2.85 23.41
N LEU A 123 -5.40 -2.49 24.29
CA LEU A 123 -6.73 -3.07 24.33
C LEU A 123 -7.75 -2.11 23.71
N CYS A 124 -8.15 -2.41 22.49
CA CYS A 124 -9.28 -1.73 21.86
C CYS A 124 -10.59 -2.38 22.30
N GLY A 125 -11.62 -1.54 22.55
CA GLY A 125 -12.96 -2.01 22.92
C GLY A 125 -13.60 -2.90 21.84
N ALA A 126 -14.80 -3.40 22.11
CA ALA A 126 -15.52 -4.25 21.14
C ALA A 126 -15.63 -3.58 19.75
N ASP A 127 -15.44 -4.37 18.69
CA ASP A 127 -15.44 -3.93 17.29
C ASP A 127 -14.41 -2.86 16.93
N ARG A 128 -13.30 -2.77 17.70
CA ARG A 128 -12.17 -1.90 17.39
C ARG A 128 -10.85 -2.69 17.38
N THR A 129 -9.88 -2.19 16.62
CA THR A 129 -8.52 -2.72 16.55
C THR A 129 -7.50 -1.58 16.63
N CYS A 130 -6.29 -1.87 17.08
CA CYS A 130 -5.23 -0.87 17.07
C CYS A 130 -4.79 -0.57 15.62
N GLY A 131 -4.39 0.66 15.36
CA GLY A 131 -3.88 1.11 14.07
C GLY A 131 -3.04 2.36 14.21
N ASP A 132 -2.82 3.01 13.07
CA ASP A 132 -1.76 4.01 12.84
C ASP A 132 -1.90 5.23 13.77
N HIS A 133 -3.13 5.53 14.23
CA HIS A 133 -3.42 6.59 15.20
C HIS A 133 -4.25 6.09 16.39
N GLY A 134 -3.93 4.89 16.89
CA GLY A 134 -4.60 4.25 18.02
C GLY A 134 -5.81 3.40 17.61
N CYS A 135 -6.76 3.21 18.52
CA CYS A 135 -7.88 2.30 18.27
C CYS A 135 -8.84 2.85 17.22
N ARG A 136 -9.11 2.08 16.16
CA ARG A 136 -10.08 2.38 15.10
C ARG A 136 -11.12 1.26 14.96
N PRO A 137 -12.27 1.49 14.31
CA PRO A 137 -13.23 0.43 14.02
C PRO A 137 -12.59 -0.73 13.23
N VAL A 138 -13.02 -1.97 13.49
CA VAL A 138 -12.61 -3.11 12.66
C VAL A 138 -13.26 -3.06 11.28
N ALA A 139 -14.44 -2.45 11.15
CA ALA A 139 -15.11 -2.32 9.85
C ALA A 139 -14.37 -1.31 8.98
N ILE A 140 -14.03 -1.72 7.76
CA ILE A 140 -13.35 -0.91 6.74
C ILE A 140 -14.33 -0.63 5.61
N GLU A 141 -14.57 0.65 5.33
CA GLU A 141 -15.41 1.07 4.23
C GLU A 141 -14.70 0.89 2.88
N ALA A 142 -15.47 0.66 1.82
CA ALA A 142 -14.89 0.45 0.49
C ALA A 142 -14.08 1.66 -0.03
N SER A 143 -14.35 2.87 0.49
CA SER A 143 -13.61 4.09 0.17
C SER A 143 -12.25 4.20 0.86
N GLU A 144 -12.02 3.44 1.93
CA GLU A 144 -10.71 3.37 2.62
C GLU A 144 -9.74 2.40 1.92
N LEU A 145 -10.25 1.61 0.97
CA LEU A 145 -9.45 0.67 0.21
C LEU A 145 -8.82 1.37 -1.00
N VAL A 146 -7.51 1.25 -1.10
CA VAL A 146 -6.73 1.84 -2.19
C VAL A 146 -6.77 0.91 -3.40
N ASP A 147 -6.80 1.43 -4.63
CA ASP A 147 -6.63 0.57 -5.80
C ASP A 147 -5.24 -0.08 -5.82
N TRP A 148 -5.20 -1.38 -6.08
CA TRP A 148 -3.92 -2.08 -6.17
C TRP A 148 -3.23 -1.77 -7.50
N SER A 149 -2.06 -1.14 -7.44
CA SER A 149 -1.25 -0.77 -8.61
C SER A 149 -0.32 -1.89 -9.10
N GLY A 150 -0.18 -2.97 -8.33
CA GLY A 150 0.87 -3.97 -8.53
C GLY A 150 1.99 -3.88 -7.50
N GLU A 151 2.07 -2.78 -6.77
CA GLU A 151 3.03 -2.54 -5.69
C GLU A 151 2.31 -2.23 -4.37
N PRO A 152 2.90 -2.59 -3.22
CA PRO A 152 2.38 -2.19 -1.91
C PRO A 152 2.23 -0.66 -1.81
N PRO A 153 1.05 -0.13 -1.43
CA PRO A 153 0.90 1.31 -1.18
C PRO A 153 1.87 1.72 -0.06
N PRO A 154 2.39 2.95 -0.01
CA PRO A 154 3.34 3.38 1.02
C PRO A 154 2.78 3.27 2.44
N ALA A 155 3.67 3.23 3.43
CA ALA A 155 3.25 3.32 4.83
C ALA A 155 2.73 4.74 5.09
N PRO A 156 1.71 4.91 5.96
CA PRO A 156 1.20 6.23 6.34
C PRO A 156 2.28 7.23 6.80
N ASP A 157 3.44 6.73 7.26
CA ASP A 157 4.50 7.54 7.87
C ASP A 157 5.88 7.45 7.16
N ALA A 158 5.96 6.90 5.94
CA ALA A 158 7.25 6.70 5.24
C ALA A 158 7.96 7.98 4.74
N SER A 159 7.41 9.18 5.03
CA SER A 159 7.95 10.47 4.59
C SER A 159 9.06 11.06 5.48
N LEU A 160 9.44 10.39 6.58
CA LEU A 160 10.45 10.90 7.51
C LEU A 160 11.52 9.85 7.89
N ALA A 161 12.34 9.47 6.92
CA ALA A 161 13.62 8.81 7.20
C ALA A 161 14.74 9.46 6.37
N LEU A 162 15.12 10.68 6.76
CA LEU A 162 16.40 11.29 6.38
C LEU A 162 17.39 11.19 7.54
N ASP A 163 18.62 10.87 7.16
CA ASP A 163 19.89 10.98 7.90
C ASP A 163 20.35 9.85 8.83
N GLY A 164 20.93 8.83 8.21
CA GLY A 164 21.98 7.98 8.77
C GLY A 164 23.37 8.30 8.19
N GLY A 165 23.79 9.56 8.23
CA GLY A 165 25.13 10.01 7.83
C GLY A 165 25.93 10.47 9.05
N GLY A 166 26.78 9.58 9.59
CA GLY A 166 27.56 9.86 10.79
C GLY A 166 28.56 11.00 10.62
N MET A 167 28.67 11.84 11.66
CA MET A 167 29.94 12.46 12.04
C MET A 167 30.07 12.51 13.56
N ASP A 168 31.13 11.86 14.03
CA ASP A 168 31.71 12.01 15.35
C ASP A 168 32.13 13.47 15.61
N ALA A 169 31.66 14.03 16.72
CA ALA A 169 32.42 15.03 17.48
C ALA A 169 32.09 14.87 18.97
N GLY A 170 32.92 14.09 19.66
CA GLY A 170 32.82 13.92 21.10
C GLY A 170 33.29 15.15 21.88
N VAL A 171 32.55 15.49 22.93
CA VAL A 171 33.11 16.01 24.19
C VAL A 171 32.27 15.44 25.36
N ARG A 172 32.92 14.75 26.27
CA ARG A 172 32.48 14.43 27.66
C ARG A 172 33.39 15.21 28.63
N PRO A 173 33.16 15.21 29.96
CA PRO A 173 31.92 15.25 30.75
C PRO A 173 32.00 16.31 31.89
N ASP A 174 30.90 16.50 32.64
CA ASP A 174 30.78 16.94 34.06
C ASP A 174 29.41 17.67 34.22
N ALA A 175 28.53 17.47 35.19
CA ALA A 175 28.49 16.63 36.38
C ALA A 175 27.04 16.53 36.92
N GLN A 176 26.66 15.33 37.35
CA GLN A 176 25.92 14.98 38.59
C GLN A 176 24.52 15.56 38.86
N VAL A 177 23.53 14.67 38.69
CA VAL A 177 22.31 14.58 39.49
C VAL A 177 22.62 13.89 40.82
N PRO A 178 21.87 14.18 41.90
CA PRO A 178 21.54 13.11 42.84
C PRO A 178 20.04 12.97 43.12
N ILE A 179 19.64 11.72 43.13
CA ILE A 179 18.38 11.16 43.64
C ILE A 179 18.65 10.74 45.10
N ASP A 180 17.70 11.01 46.00
CA ASP A 180 17.25 10.20 47.16
C ASP A 180 16.98 11.01 48.44
N ALA A 181 15.81 10.76 49.03
CA ALA A 181 15.62 10.60 50.48
C ALA A 181 14.16 10.16 50.73
N HIS A 182 13.90 8.87 50.96
CA HIS A 182 13.83 8.24 52.29
C HIS A 182 13.07 9.04 53.36
N VAL A 183 11.87 8.53 53.66
CA VAL A 183 10.98 8.91 54.76
C VAL A 183 11.58 8.48 56.11
N PRO A 184 11.50 9.33 57.14
CA PRO A 184 11.37 8.88 58.52
C PRO A 184 10.03 9.32 59.13
N ARG A 185 9.37 8.34 59.75
CA ARG A 185 8.31 8.52 60.75
C ARG A 185 8.96 9.01 62.05
N ASP A 186 8.42 10.08 62.66
CA ASP A 186 8.19 10.25 64.11
C ASP A 186 8.05 11.74 64.51
N ALA A 187 6.77 12.19 64.59
CA ALA A 187 6.17 13.21 65.50
C ALA A 187 6.74 14.67 65.61
N PRO A 188 5.99 15.66 66.16
CA PRO A 188 4.60 15.64 66.66
C PRO A 188 3.65 16.65 65.98
N VAL A 189 2.37 16.44 66.29
CA VAL A 189 1.21 17.30 66.01
C VAL A 189 1.30 18.60 66.82
N ASP A 190 0.82 19.68 66.18
CA ASP A 190 0.30 20.95 66.73
C ASP A 190 1.16 22.22 66.51
N ALA A 191 0.77 23.02 65.51
CA ALA A 191 0.74 24.48 65.60
C ALA A 191 0.03 25.10 64.37
N ARG A 192 -1.26 25.38 64.55
CA ARG A 192 -2.01 26.57 64.12
C ARG A 192 -1.47 27.39 62.93
N MET A 193 -2.32 27.43 61.89
CA MET A 193 -2.39 28.49 60.87
C MET A 193 -2.35 29.90 61.48
N PRO A 194 -1.63 30.85 60.89
CA PRO A 194 -2.03 32.24 60.85
C PRO A 194 -2.69 32.51 59.49
N SER A 195 -4.01 32.53 59.49
CA SER A 195 -4.79 33.35 58.57
C SER A 195 -4.46 34.81 58.89
N ASP A 196 -3.82 35.50 57.95
CA ASP A 196 -3.95 36.95 57.68
C ASP A 196 -2.69 37.46 56.97
N ALA A 197 -2.68 37.31 55.64
CA ALA A 197 -1.92 38.19 54.76
C ALA A 197 -2.80 38.55 53.56
N PRO A 198 -3.10 39.83 53.31
CA PRO A 198 -3.95 40.24 52.21
C PRO A 198 -3.20 40.06 50.89
N MET A 199 -3.78 39.26 49.99
CA MET A 199 -3.45 39.30 48.57
C MET A 199 -3.74 40.73 48.07
N PRO A 200 -2.82 41.43 47.39
CA PRO A 200 -3.20 42.62 46.66
C PRO A 200 -4.12 42.18 45.51
N ASP A 201 -5.31 42.78 45.49
CA ASP A 201 -6.28 42.72 44.40
C ASP A 201 -5.62 43.17 43.09
N ALA A 202 -5.09 42.23 42.32
CA ALA A 202 -4.89 42.42 40.89
C ALA A 202 -6.18 41.96 40.18
N PRO A 203 -6.83 42.82 39.39
CA PRO A 203 -8.06 42.46 38.73
C PRO A 203 -7.75 41.42 37.65
N MET A 204 -8.20 40.18 37.86
CA MET A 204 -8.52 39.25 36.80
C MET A 204 -9.77 39.82 36.09
N VAL A 205 -9.57 40.77 35.19
CA VAL A 205 -10.48 40.99 34.08
C VAL A 205 -9.80 40.39 32.87
N ASP A 206 -10.54 39.54 32.16
CA ASP A 206 -10.21 38.99 30.85
C ASP A 206 -9.61 40.08 29.96
N ALA A 207 -8.29 40.17 29.95
CA ALA A 207 -7.58 40.93 28.94
C ALA A 207 -7.69 40.09 27.67
N PHE A 208 -8.76 40.33 26.92
CA PHE A 208 -8.73 40.20 25.47
C PHE A 208 -7.36 40.72 25.03
N VAL A 209 -6.46 39.83 24.61
CA VAL A 209 -5.17 40.22 24.03
C VAL A 209 -5.48 40.74 22.62
N GLU A 210 -6.14 41.91 22.56
CA GLU A 210 -6.29 42.67 21.32
C GLU A 210 -5.07 43.52 21.06
N GLN A 211 -4.19 43.76 22.05
CA GLN A 211 -3.04 44.65 21.89
C GLN A 211 -1.74 43.92 21.58
N CYS A 212 -1.15 44.29 20.45
CA CYS A 212 0.11 43.76 19.93
C CYS A 212 1.08 44.89 19.59
N ASN A 213 2.37 44.57 19.48
CA ASN A 213 3.42 45.46 18.97
C ASN A 213 4.66 44.63 18.57
N ASP A 214 5.72 45.28 18.08
CA ASP A 214 6.96 44.60 17.66
C ASP A 214 7.62 43.74 18.76
N ALA A 215 7.45 44.11 20.04
CA ALA A 215 7.96 43.37 21.19
C ALA A 215 6.94 42.37 21.77
N MET A 216 5.70 42.36 21.27
CA MET A 216 4.61 41.49 21.69
C MET A 216 3.76 41.10 20.47
N PRO A 217 4.18 40.06 19.71
CA PRO A 217 3.43 39.54 18.57
C PRO A 217 2.03 39.10 18.97
N CYS A 218 1.13 39.02 18.00
CA CYS A 218 -0.20 38.45 18.24
C CYS A 218 -0.06 36.98 18.69
N PRO A 219 -0.70 36.59 19.79
CA PRO A 219 -0.78 35.18 20.17
C PRO A 219 -1.66 34.44 19.16
N GLU A 220 -1.22 33.26 18.72
CA GLU A 220 -2.01 32.31 17.93
C GLU A 220 -3.29 32.00 18.70
N THR A 221 -4.38 32.68 18.34
CA THR A 221 -5.61 32.72 19.16
C THR A 221 -6.78 32.03 18.51
N ASP A 222 -6.67 31.74 17.21
CA ASP A 222 -7.63 30.91 16.53
C ASP A 222 -7.11 29.47 16.38
N SER A 223 -8.01 28.53 16.09
CA SER A 223 -7.68 27.11 15.92
C SER A 223 -7.44 26.75 14.45
N TYR A 224 -7.23 27.74 13.58
CA TYR A 224 -7.15 27.55 12.14
C TYR A 224 -5.71 27.76 11.66
N THR A 225 -5.04 26.68 11.30
CA THR A 225 -3.63 26.71 10.85
C THR A 225 -3.38 27.50 9.57
N CYS A 226 -4.43 27.99 8.91
CA CYS A 226 -4.37 28.67 7.62
C CYS A 226 -4.60 30.18 7.69
N THR A 227 -4.73 30.71 8.89
CA THR A 227 -4.78 32.15 9.12
C THR A 227 -3.41 32.67 9.52
N ILE A 228 -3.16 33.94 9.26
CA ILE A 228 -1.97 34.64 9.73
C ILE A 228 -2.42 35.80 10.59
N ASP A 229 -2.04 35.76 11.86
CA ASP A 229 -2.30 36.84 12.82
C ASP A 229 -1.32 37.99 12.60
N ARG A 230 -1.83 39.15 12.19
CA ARG A 230 -1.03 40.35 11.96
C ARG A 230 -1.36 41.44 12.96
N CYS A 231 -0.33 42.14 13.41
CA CYS A 231 -0.49 43.34 14.22
C CYS A 231 -0.68 44.57 13.34
N VAL A 232 -1.89 45.15 13.35
CA VAL A 232 -2.23 46.36 12.61
C VAL A 232 -2.69 47.43 13.60
N GLU A 233 -1.96 48.54 13.68
CA GLU A 233 -2.27 49.67 14.58
C GLU A 233 -2.44 49.28 16.05
N GLY A 234 -1.65 48.32 16.52
CA GLY A 234 -1.72 47.81 17.88
C GLY A 234 -2.95 46.93 18.13
N ARG A 235 -3.58 46.42 17.06
CA ARG A 235 -4.66 45.44 17.11
C ARG A 235 -4.29 44.16 16.35
N CYS A 236 -4.60 43.00 16.92
CA CYS A 236 -4.50 41.74 16.20
C CYS A 236 -5.64 41.59 15.20
N VAL A 237 -5.29 41.35 13.94
CA VAL A 237 -6.23 41.02 12.87
C VAL A 237 -5.86 39.66 12.28
N VAL A 238 -6.86 38.83 12.08
CA VAL A 238 -6.74 37.50 11.46
C VAL A 238 -6.89 37.67 9.95
N GLU A 239 -5.88 37.34 9.17
CA GLU A 239 -5.96 37.32 7.70
C GLU A 239 -5.97 35.88 7.17
N LEU A 240 -6.85 35.60 6.20
CA LEU A 240 -6.85 34.32 5.50
C LEU A 240 -5.61 34.20 4.61
N SER A 241 -4.94 33.05 4.67
CA SER A 241 -3.76 32.77 3.84
C SER A 241 -3.88 31.42 3.16
N ASP A 242 -4.24 31.43 1.87
CA ASP A 242 -4.22 30.22 1.03
C ASP A 242 -2.81 29.60 0.96
N ALA A 243 -1.76 30.43 0.97
CA ALA A 243 -0.37 29.97 0.99
C ALA A 243 0.04 29.29 2.31
N ALA A 244 -0.70 29.50 3.40
CA ALA A 244 -0.48 28.75 4.64
C ALA A 244 -1.06 27.33 4.58
N CYS A 245 -1.86 27.03 3.55
CA CYS A 245 -2.40 25.70 3.27
C CYS A 245 -1.59 24.92 2.23
N ASP A 246 -0.41 25.39 1.83
CA ASP A 246 0.43 24.66 0.88
C ASP A 246 0.81 23.27 1.44
N ASP A 247 0.29 22.21 0.83
CA ASP A 247 0.61 20.82 1.14
C ASP A 247 1.85 20.32 0.36
N GLY A 248 2.42 21.17 -0.51
CA GLY A 248 3.56 20.84 -1.35
C GLY A 248 3.23 19.92 -2.53
N VAL A 249 1.94 19.67 -2.81
CA VAL A 249 1.51 18.82 -3.93
C VAL A 249 1.24 19.69 -5.17
N GLU A 250 2.04 19.53 -6.24
CA GLU A 250 1.95 20.46 -7.39
C GLU A 250 0.61 20.44 -8.14
N CYS A 251 -0.12 19.32 -8.06
CA CYS A 251 -1.39 19.13 -8.75
C CYS A 251 -2.61 19.55 -7.93
N THR A 252 -2.43 20.01 -6.69
CA THR A 252 -3.52 20.54 -5.86
C THR A 252 -3.63 22.05 -6.00
N SER A 253 -4.75 22.58 -5.51
CA SER A 253 -4.90 24.00 -5.22
C SER A 253 -5.56 24.14 -3.86
N GLU A 254 -4.97 24.98 -3.05
CA GLU A 254 -5.31 25.13 -1.63
C GLU A 254 -6.06 26.42 -1.41
N ARG A 255 -6.99 26.37 -0.46
CA ARG A 255 -7.72 27.53 0.00
C ARG A 255 -7.97 27.46 1.49
N CYS A 256 -7.78 28.58 2.17
CA CYS A 256 -8.19 28.72 3.56
C CYS A 256 -9.68 29.08 3.66
N ASP A 257 -10.44 28.25 4.37
CA ASP A 257 -11.84 28.48 4.71
C ASP A 257 -12.02 28.61 6.23
N LEU A 258 -12.68 29.68 6.69
CA LEU A 258 -12.85 29.95 8.13
C LEU A 258 -13.72 28.92 8.86
N GLY A 259 -14.48 28.08 8.16
CA GLY A 259 -15.30 27.03 8.76
C GLY A 259 -14.62 25.66 8.73
N LEU A 260 -13.80 25.40 7.72
CA LEU A 260 -13.25 24.07 7.41
C LEU A 260 -11.73 23.97 7.56
N GLY A 261 -11.02 25.10 7.71
CA GLY A 261 -9.56 25.15 7.65
C GLY A 261 -9.04 25.06 6.22
N CYS A 262 -7.91 24.38 6.02
CA CYS A 262 -7.39 24.16 4.68
C CYS A 262 -8.27 23.22 3.87
N VAL A 263 -8.66 23.68 2.69
CA VAL A 263 -9.40 22.92 1.69
C VAL A 263 -8.52 22.74 0.47
N TYR A 264 -8.35 21.50 0.04
CA TYR A 264 -7.51 21.09 -1.08
C TYR A 264 -8.40 20.63 -2.24
N GLN A 265 -8.06 21.03 -3.46
CA GLN A 265 -8.73 20.60 -4.67
C GLN A 265 -7.72 20.00 -5.64
N THR A 266 -7.94 18.76 -6.08
CA THR A 266 -7.08 18.06 -7.05
C THR A 266 -7.37 18.47 -8.49
N HIS A 267 -6.34 18.50 -9.33
CA HIS A 267 -6.41 18.85 -10.76
C HIS A 267 -5.63 17.84 -11.62
N ASP A 268 -6.35 16.83 -12.15
CA ASP A 268 -5.75 15.76 -12.97
C ASP A 268 -5.05 16.28 -14.24
N ASP A 269 -5.53 17.39 -14.81
CA ASP A 269 -4.95 18.00 -16.01
C ASP A 269 -3.55 18.58 -15.80
N ARG A 270 -3.16 18.83 -14.54
CA ARG A 270 -1.79 19.25 -14.20
C ARG A 270 -0.80 18.08 -14.18
N CYS A 271 -1.31 16.85 -14.24
CA CYS A 271 -0.50 15.63 -14.20
C CYS A 271 -0.32 14.99 -15.58
N ASP A 272 -0.67 15.65 -16.68
CA ASP A 272 -0.43 15.11 -18.02
C ASP A 272 1.09 14.90 -18.27
N ASP A 273 1.54 13.65 -18.39
CA ASP A 273 2.94 13.31 -18.68
C ASP A 273 3.27 13.30 -20.19
N GLY A 274 2.27 13.57 -21.03
CA GLY A 274 2.36 13.57 -22.48
C GLY A 274 2.37 12.17 -23.11
N VAL A 275 2.17 11.11 -22.32
CA VAL A 275 2.17 9.73 -22.79
C VAL A 275 0.73 9.28 -23.04
N ALA A 276 0.32 9.20 -24.32
CA ALA A 276 -1.09 8.95 -24.66
C ALA A 276 -1.72 7.64 -24.14
N CYS A 277 -0.92 6.70 -23.60
CA CYS A 277 -1.40 5.44 -23.04
C CYS A 277 -1.34 5.38 -21.51
N THR A 278 -1.05 6.47 -20.82
CA THR A 278 -1.17 6.60 -19.36
C THR A 278 -2.52 7.20 -18.99
N ALA A 279 -3.00 6.85 -17.80
CA ALA A 279 -4.09 7.53 -17.13
C ALA A 279 -3.47 8.36 -16.01
N ASP A 280 -3.38 9.67 -16.26
CA ASP A 280 -2.81 10.64 -15.35
C ASP A 280 -3.88 11.17 -14.41
N ARG A 281 -3.56 11.18 -13.12
CA ARG A 281 -4.45 11.70 -12.08
C ARG A 281 -3.65 12.35 -10.97
N CYS A 282 -4.29 13.28 -10.29
CA CYS A 282 -3.76 13.91 -9.10
C CYS A 282 -4.23 13.14 -7.86
N ASP A 283 -3.29 12.52 -7.15
CA ASP A 283 -3.49 12.02 -5.80
C ASP A 283 -3.16 13.13 -4.78
N GLN A 284 -4.00 13.29 -3.77
CA GLN A 284 -3.87 14.38 -2.80
C GLN A 284 -2.68 14.20 -1.84
N LEU A 285 -2.10 13.00 -1.75
CA LEU A 285 -0.94 12.71 -0.90
C LEU A 285 0.30 12.37 -1.73
N GLU A 286 0.13 11.56 -2.77
CA GLU A 286 1.23 11.10 -3.62
C GLU A 286 1.57 12.08 -4.76
N GLY A 287 0.68 13.04 -5.04
CA GLY A 287 0.80 13.97 -6.15
C GLY A 287 0.45 13.34 -7.49
N CYS A 288 1.18 13.68 -8.55
CA CYS A 288 0.88 13.15 -9.87
C CYS A 288 1.22 11.67 -9.98
N VAL A 289 0.20 10.87 -10.30
CA VAL A 289 0.36 9.43 -10.54
C VAL A 289 -0.04 9.10 -11.98
N HIS A 290 0.85 8.40 -12.67
CA HIS A 290 0.75 8.08 -14.10
C HIS A 290 0.59 6.57 -14.28
N GLN A 291 -0.65 6.09 -14.45
CA GLN A 291 -0.90 4.65 -14.53
C GLN A 291 -0.92 4.16 -15.98
N GLN A 292 -0.06 3.22 -16.33
CA GLN A 292 -0.04 2.61 -17.66
C GLN A 292 -1.36 1.89 -17.99
N GLN A 293 -1.94 2.20 -19.14
CA GLN A 293 -3.16 1.57 -19.66
C GLN A 293 -2.84 0.74 -20.90
N HIS A 294 -2.24 -0.44 -20.72
CA HIS A 294 -1.75 -1.27 -21.84
C HIS A 294 -2.83 -1.63 -22.86
N THR A 295 -4.09 -1.77 -22.43
CA THR A 295 -5.23 -2.11 -23.31
C THR A 295 -5.54 -1.02 -24.34
N THR A 296 -5.10 0.23 -24.13
CA THR A 296 -5.29 1.34 -25.09
C THR A 296 -4.44 1.19 -26.35
N CYS A 297 -3.31 0.49 -26.27
CA CYS A 297 -2.37 0.34 -27.38
C CYS A 297 -2.75 -0.73 -28.40
N GLY A 298 -3.83 -1.48 -28.14
CA GLY A 298 -4.27 -2.58 -28.98
C GLY A 298 -3.43 -3.85 -28.84
N THR A 299 -3.94 -4.95 -29.39
CA THR A 299 -3.29 -6.27 -29.30
C THR A 299 -1.90 -6.29 -29.95
N GLY A 300 -0.93 -6.89 -29.28
CA GLY A 300 0.47 -6.93 -29.73
C GLY A 300 1.29 -5.70 -29.34
N SER A 301 0.72 -4.77 -28.59
CA SER A 301 1.40 -3.57 -28.10
C SER A 301 1.20 -3.40 -26.61
N TYR A 302 2.11 -2.69 -25.95
CA TYR A 302 2.03 -2.34 -24.54
C TYR A 302 2.28 -0.84 -24.36
N CYS A 303 1.77 -0.27 -23.27
CA CYS A 303 2.11 1.09 -22.89
C CYS A 303 3.53 1.16 -22.31
N ASP A 304 4.40 1.96 -22.94
CA ASP A 304 5.74 2.30 -22.49
C ASP A 304 5.71 3.73 -21.93
N THR A 305 6.27 3.94 -20.73
CA THR A 305 6.22 5.23 -20.00
C THR A 305 7.02 6.35 -20.65
N THR A 306 7.77 6.08 -21.71
CA THR A 306 8.51 7.10 -22.45
C THR A 306 8.09 7.16 -23.91
N ALA A 307 7.88 6.01 -24.55
CA ALA A 307 7.55 5.94 -25.96
C ALA A 307 6.04 5.95 -26.26
N GLY A 308 5.18 5.83 -25.25
CA GLY A 308 3.76 5.59 -25.45
C GLY A 308 3.51 4.17 -25.92
N CYS A 309 2.61 3.98 -26.88
CA CYS A 309 2.31 2.65 -27.38
C CYS A 309 3.47 2.04 -28.17
N ALA A 310 4.10 1.02 -27.60
CA ALA A 310 5.23 0.30 -28.18
C ALA A 310 4.83 -1.13 -28.58
N THR A 311 5.46 -1.65 -29.62
CA THR A 311 5.26 -3.05 -30.05
C THR A 311 5.83 -4.00 -29.01
N ALA A 312 5.03 -5.00 -28.63
CA ALA A 312 5.46 -6.00 -27.66
C ALA A 312 6.49 -6.97 -28.26
N PRO A 313 7.41 -7.51 -27.44
CA PRO A 313 8.30 -8.59 -27.84
C PRO A 313 7.53 -9.82 -28.33
N THR A 314 8.14 -10.56 -29.25
CA THR A 314 7.54 -11.82 -29.73
C THR A 314 7.77 -12.94 -28.72
N PHE A 315 6.89 -13.97 -28.71
CA PHE A 315 7.16 -15.13 -27.86
C PHE A 315 8.44 -15.88 -28.28
N THR A 316 8.80 -15.83 -29.56
CA THR A 316 10.10 -16.37 -30.04
C THR A 316 11.26 -15.73 -29.28
N GLU A 317 11.26 -14.41 -29.15
CA GLU A 317 12.30 -13.66 -28.44
C GLU A 317 12.34 -13.99 -26.95
N VAL A 318 11.18 -14.02 -26.29
CA VAL A 318 11.05 -14.43 -24.88
C VAL A 318 11.57 -15.86 -24.69
N TYR A 319 11.21 -16.76 -25.62
CA TYR A 319 11.58 -18.15 -25.55
C TYR A 319 13.09 -18.36 -25.68
N THR A 320 13.69 -17.81 -26.73
CA THR A 320 15.12 -18.00 -27.00
C THR A 320 16.01 -17.29 -25.98
N THR A 321 15.57 -16.13 -25.48
CA THR A 321 16.38 -15.30 -24.58
C THR A 321 16.29 -15.77 -23.14
N VAL A 322 15.09 -16.16 -22.69
CA VAL A 322 14.82 -16.42 -21.27
C VAL A 322 14.38 -17.86 -21.03
N ILE A 323 13.30 -18.30 -21.67
CA ILE A 323 12.66 -19.57 -21.27
C ILE A 323 13.56 -20.76 -21.54
N ALA A 324 14.10 -20.90 -22.75
CA ALA A 324 14.92 -22.04 -23.14
C ALA A 324 16.21 -22.13 -22.33
N THR A 325 16.83 -21.00 -22.00
CA THR A 325 18.13 -20.92 -21.35
C THR A 325 18.03 -20.99 -19.82
N ARG A 326 17.02 -20.34 -19.23
CA ARG A 326 16.89 -20.18 -17.76
C ARG A 326 15.93 -21.19 -17.13
N CYS A 327 14.89 -21.60 -17.86
CA CYS A 327 13.84 -22.47 -17.33
C CYS A 327 13.88 -23.88 -17.95
N GLY A 328 14.24 -23.95 -19.24
CA GLY A 328 14.36 -25.16 -20.04
C GLY A 328 15.07 -26.31 -19.32
N PRO A 329 16.25 -26.12 -18.70
CA PRO A 329 17.00 -27.21 -18.08
C PRO A 329 16.26 -27.98 -16.96
N CYS A 330 15.25 -27.37 -16.32
CA CYS A 330 14.52 -27.98 -15.19
C CYS A 330 13.06 -28.32 -15.53
N HIS A 331 12.48 -27.65 -16.52
CA HIS A 331 11.06 -27.77 -16.89
C HIS A 331 10.86 -28.48 -18.23
N ILE A 332 11.37 -29.71 -18.35
CA ILE A 332 11.45 -30.44 -19.65
C ILE A 332 10.36 -31.50 -19.89
N THR A 333 9.57 -31.85 -18.88
CA THR A 333 8.59 -32.93 -19.00
C THR A 333 7.39 -32.55 -18.14
N ASN A 334 6.22 -32.36 -18.75
CA ASN A 334 4.97 -31.96 -18.09
C ASN A 334 4.57 -32.91 -16.93
N THR A 335 5.24 -32.74 -15.79
CA THR A 335 5.18 -33.60 -14.61
C THR A 335 5.07 -32.70 -13.39
N PRO A 336 4.54 -33.22 -12.25
CA PRO A 336 4.47 -32.43 -11.02
C PRO A 336 5.82 -31.86 -10.57
N ARG A 337 6.94 -32.57 -10.82
CA ARG A 337 8.29 -32.11 -10.47
C ARG A 337 8.73 -30.90 -11.30
N SER A 338 8.34 -30.82 -12.56
CA SER A 338 8.56 -29.67 -13.43
C SER A 338 7.44 -28.62 -13.31
N GLY A 339 6.62 -28.66 -12.26
CA GLY A 339 5.50 -27.73 -12.09
C GLY A 339 4.42 -27.87 -13.17
N ARG A 340 4.32 -29.04 -13.82
CA ARG A 340 3.45 -29.33 -14.97
C ARG A 340 3.73 -28.44 -16.19
N LEU A 341 4.97 -27.96 -16.32
CA LEU A 341 5.47 -27.23 -17.49
C LEU A 341 6.29 -28.16 -18.40
N ASP A 342 6.19 -27.93 -19.70
CA ASP A 342 7.08 -28.50 -20.71
C ASP A 342 7.61 -27.39 -21.61
N LEU A 343 8.84 -26.96 -21.33
CA LEU A 343 9.52 -25.85 -21.96
C LEU A 343 10.59 -26.35 -22.96
N SER A 344 10.57 -27.64 -23.29
CA SER A 344 11.57 -28.30 -24.14
C SER A 344 11.59 -27.79 -25.58
N THR A 345 10.48 -27.25 -26.06
CA THR A 345 10.35 -26.58 -27.37
C THR A 345 9.51 -25.33 -27.22
N GLN A 346 9.63 -24.38 -28.16
CA GLN A 346 8.82 -23.17 -28.17
C GLN A 346 7.32 -23.46 -28.17
N ALA A 347 6.85 -24.33 -29.06
CA ALA A 347 5.43 -24.68 -29.16
C ALA A 347 4.86 -25.30 -27.87
N LEU A 348 5.63 -26.20 -27.23
CA LEU A 348 5.23 -26.78 -25.94
C LEU A 348 5.25 -25.74 -24.82
N ALA A 349 6.25 -24.85 -24.83
CA ALA A 349 6.36 -23.78 -23.85
C ALA A 349 5.15 -22.84 -23.91
N TYR A 350 4.74 -22.42 -25.12
CA TYR A 350 3.57 -21.57 -25.30
C TYR A 350 2.30 -22.25 -24.78
N THR A 351 2.02 -23.47 -25.27
CA THR A 351 0.80 -24.22 -24.97
C THR A 351 0.68 -24.66 -23.51
N THR A 352 1.79 -24.78 -22.78
CA THR A 352 1.79 -25.16 -21.35
C THR A 352 1.79 -23.96 -20.40
N MET A 353 1.95 -22.73 -20.90
CA MET A 353 1.96 -21.52 -20.07
C MET A 353 0.78 -20.59 -20.32
N VAL A 354 0.43 -20.32 -21.59
CA VAL A 354 -0.54 -19.27 -21.93
C VAL A 354 -1.97 -19.73 -21.68
N GLY A 355 -2.68 -19.02 -20.81
CA GLY A 355 -4.06 -19.35 -20.41
C GLY A 355 -4.18 -20.65 -19.59
N VAL A 356 -3.06 -21.24 -19.17
CA VAL A 356 -3.06 -22.52 -18.44
C VAL A 356 -3.25 -22.30 -16.96
N THR A 357 -4.22 -23.00 -16.38
CA THR A 357 -4.45 -23.01 -14.94
C THR A 357 -3.28 -23.60 -14.18
N ALA A 358 -2.79 -22.88 -13.18
CA ALA A 358 -1.82 -23.36 -12.20
C ALA A 358 -2.41 -23.37 -10.79
N GLY A 359 -2.13 -24.45 -10.06
CA GLY A 359 -2.44 -24.54 -8.64
C GLY A 359 -1.37 -23.79 -7.85
N CYS A 360 -1.81 -22.87 -6.98
CA CYS A 360 -0.93 -22.16 -6.10
C CYS A 360 -1.70 -21.65 -4.86
N GLY A 361 -1.37 -22.18 -3.68
CA GLY A 361 -2.13 -21.93 -2.45
C GLY A 361 -3.55 -22.50 -2.51
N ALA A 362 -4.50 -21.86 -1.83
CA ALA A 362 -5.94 -22.19 -1.90
C ALA A 362 -6.61 -21.67 -3.19
N GLY A 363 -5.88 -20.92 -4.02
CA GLY A 363 -6.39 -20.26 -5.22
C GLY A 363 -6.12 -21.00 -6.54
N VAL A 364 -6.99 -20.74 -7.52
CA VAL A 364 -6.80 -21.14 -8.92
C VAL A 364 -6.16 -19.97 -9.66
N ASN A 365 -4.88 -20.11 -10.01
CA ASN A 365 -4.12 -19.10 -10.73
C ASN A 365 -4.04 -19.44 -12.22
N THR A 366 -3.67 -18.47 -13.05
CA THR A 366 -3.31 -18.70 -14.46
C THR A 366 -1.82 -18.39 -14.63
N LEU A 367 -1.09 -19.28 -15.31
CA LEU A 367 0.35 -19.15 -15.53
C LEU A 367 0.69 -17.85 -16.28
N VAL A 368 0.06 -17.65 -17.43
CA VAL A 368 0.10 -16.39 -18.17
C VAL A 368 -1.31 -15.96 -18.51
N VAL A 369 -1.68 -14.78 -18.04
CA VAL A 369 -2.90 -14.05 -18.39
C VAL A 369 -2.54 -13.06 -19.49
N PRO A 370 -2.97 -13.28 -20.75
CA PRO A 370 -2.74 -12.35 -21.83
C PRO A 370 -3.21 -10.93 -21.47
N GLY A 371 -2.34 -9.94 -21.68
CA GLY A 371 -2.62 -8.54 -21.43
C GLY A 371 -2.48 -8.11 -19.97
N ASP A 372 -2.00 -8.99 -19.09
CA ASP A 372 -1.85 -8.64 -17.67
C ASP A 372 -0.71 -9.43 -16.99
N SER A 373 0.44 -8.78 -16.84
CA SER A 373 1.60 -9.36 -16.16
C SER A 373 1.38 -9.50 -14.65
N ALA A 374 0.69 -8.54 -14.02
CA ALA A 374 0.38 -8.59 -12.59
C ALA A 374 -0.50 -9.80 -12.26
N ARG A 375 -1.42 -10.19 -13.14
CA ARG A 375 -2.25 -11.40 -12.96
C ARG A 375 -1.58 -12.71 -13.36
N SER A 376 -0.42 -12.64 -14.03
CA SER A 376 0.29 -13.81 -14.53
C SER A 376 1.20 -14.41 -13.46
N LEU A 377 0.89 -15.64 -13.02
CA LEU A 377 1.69 -16.35 -12.01
C LEU A 377 3.15 -16.53 -12.44
N LEU A 378 3.42 -16.69 -13.75
CA LEU A 378 4.77 -16.75 -14.30
C LEU A 378 5.56 -15.49 -13.94
N TRP A 379 5.01 -14.31 -14.24
CA TRP A 379 5.68 -13.03 -14.00
C TRP A 379 5.85 -12.80 -12.50
N ARG A 380 4.78 -12.99 -11.70
CA ARG A 380 4.86 -12.81 -10.24
C ARG A 380 5.95 -13.67 -9.58
N LYS A 381 6.15 -14.90 -10.08
CA LYS A 381 7.21 -15.81 -9.59
C LYS A 381 8.63 -15.41 -9.96
N VAL A 382 8.85 -14.80 -11.12
CA VAL A 382 10.20 -14.37 -11.53
C VAL A 382 10.55 -12.99 -10.99
N ALA A 383 9.54 -12.12 -10.85
CA ALA A 383 9.64 -10.77 -10.32
C ALA A 383 9.60 -10.68 -8.78
N ASN A 384 9.22 -11.76 -8.10
CA ASN A 384 9.21 -11.87 -6.63
C ASN A 384 8.15 -11.02 -5.89
N VAL A 385 7.03 -10.70 -6.53
CA VAL A 385 6.06 -9.70 -6.04
C VAL A 385 4.86 -10.29 -5.27
N ASP A 386 4.56 -11.57 -5.46
CA ASP A 386 3.47 -12.28 -4.78
C ASP A 386 3.79 -13.78 -4.77
N LEU A 387 4.38 -14.23 -3.66
CA LEU A 387 4.97 -15.55 -3.58
C LEU A 387 3.96 -16.61 -3.18
N CYS A 388 3.25 -17.11 -4.18
CA CYS A 388 2.82 -18.49 -4.09
C CYS A 388 3.96 -19.46 -4.48
N GLY A 389 4.50 -20.16 -3.47
CA GLY A 389 5.71 -20.97 -3.60
C GLY A 389 6.96 -20.08 -3.55
N SER A 390 8.13 -20.58 -3.96
CA SER A 390 9.35 -19.74 -4.00
C SER A 390 9.57 -19.17 -5.39
N ARG A 391 10.31 -18.06 -5.41
CA ARG A 391 10.84 -17.40 -6.59
C ARG A 391 11.51 -18.39 -7.56
N MET A 392 11.30 -18.15 -8.85
CA MET A 392 11.96 -18.90 -9.91
C MET A 392 12.94 -18.01 -10.69
N PRO A 393 14.05 -18.57 -11.21
CA PRO A 393 14.53 -19.95 -11.04
C PRO A 393 14.97 -20.26 -9.59
N ARG A 394 14.74 -21.50 -9.12
CA ARG A 394 15.17 -21.97 -7.79
C ARG A 394 16.57 -22.57 -7.82
N GLY A 395 17.30 -22.50 -6.70
CA GLY A 395 18.54 -23.25 -6.48
C GLY A 395 19.79 -22.52 -6.98
N MET A 396 20.69 -23.22 -7.67
CA MET A 396 21.99 -22.67 -8.14
C MET A 396 21.89 -21.81 -9.41
N VAL A 397 20.70 -21.62 -9.97
CA VAL A 397 20.47 -20.73 -11.10
C VAL A 397 20.14 -19.35 -10.55
N ALA A 398 20.92 -18.34 -10.94
CA ALA A 398 20.65 -16.97 -10.52
C ALA A 398 19.24 -16.52 -10.94
N PRO A 399 18.59 -15.64 -10.15
CA PRO A 399 17.36 -14.97 -10.56
C PRO A 399 17.49 -14.34 -11.95
N LEU A 400 16.35 -14.14 -12.61
CA LEU A 400 16.32 -13.32 -13.82
C LEU A 400 16.72 -11.89 -13.48
N ASP A 401 17.47 -11.26 -14.38
CA ASP A 401 17.73 -9.83 -14.28
C ASP A 401 16.49 -9.02 -14.71
N GLU A 402 16.54 -7.71 -14.45
CA GLU A 402 15.43 -6.78 -14.72
C GLU A 402 15.05 -6.74 -16.21
N ALA A 403 16.02 -6.85 -17.12
CA ALA A 403 15.77 -6.85 -18.55
C ALA A 403 15.02 -8.11 -18.98
N GLN A 404 15.39 -9.27 -18.44
CA GLN A 404 14.70 -10.54 -18.69
C GLN A 404 13.28 -10.55 -18.12
N ILE A 405 13.09 -10.00 -16.91
CA ILE A 405 11.76 -9.87 -16.28
C ILE A 405 10.89 -8.92 -17.09
N SER A 406 11.44 -7.77 -17.51
CA SER A 406 10.75 -6.79 -18.35
C SER A 406 10.39 -7.33 -19.72
N LEU A 407 11.26 -8.15 -20.33
CA LEU A 407 10.98 -8.81 -21.61
C LEU A 407 9.74 -9.72 -21.51
N ILE A 408 9.65 -10.51 -20.43
CA ILE A 408 8.46 -11.34 -20.16
C ILE A 408 7.24 -10.45 -19.92
N ALA A 409 7.37 -9.41 -19.08
CA ALA A 409 6.26 -8.51 -18.74
C ALA A 409 5.66 -7.87 -19.99
N ARG A 410 6.48 -7.27 -20.85
CA ARG A 410 6.05 -6.58 -22.07
C ARG A 410 5.39 -7.52 -23.07
N TRP A 411 5.90 -8.74 -23.21
CA TRP A 411 5.25 -9.76 -24.04
C TRP A 411 3.86 -10.12 -23.50
N ILE A 412 3.73 -10.31 -22.18
CA ILE A 412 2.44 -10.59 -21.55
C ILE A 412 1.49 -9.41 -21.75
N GLN A 413 1.92 -8.19 -21.45
CA GLN A 413 1.12 -6.96 -21.60
C GLN A 413 0.69 -6.73 -23.05
N GLY A 414 1.52 -7.14 -24.02
CA GLY A 414 1.17 -7.18 -25.44
C GLY A 414 0.11 -8.20 -25.83
N GLY A 415 -0.50 -8.92 -24.88
CA GLY A 415 -1.48 -9.97 -25.15
C GLY A 415 -0.88 -11.36 -25.32
N ALA A 416 0.38 -11.57 -24.91
CA ALA A 416 1.04 -12.88 -24.88
C ALA A 416 0.93 -13.66 -26.22
N LEU A 417 1.11 -12.98 -27.35
CA LEU A 417 0.99 -13.57 -28.69
C LEU A 417 2.13 -14.56 -29.00
N GLU A 418 1.86 -15.60 -29.78
CA GLU A 418 2.81 -16.66 -30.19
C GLU A 418 3.91 -16.19 -31.17
#